data_AF-A0A3C1CK17-F1
#
_entry.id   AF-A0A3C1CK17-F1
#
_cell.length_a   1.000
_cell.length_b   1.000
_cell.length_c   1.000
_cell.angle_alpha   90.00
_cell.angle_beta   90.00
_cell.angle_gamma   90.00
#
_symmetry.space_group_name_H-M   'P 1'
#
loop_
_entity.id
_entity.type
_entity.pdbx_description
1 polymer ?
#
loop_
_entity_poly.entity_id
_entity_poly.type
_entity_poly.pdbx_seq_one_letter_code
_entity_poly.pdbx_strand_id
1 'polypeptide(L)'
;MAPWVKRSMVGGTVAAAIVAVVLVGVVAEHGARHPRRHAAAPRTTTTTSPPAAPPAWHVTWGSAMAWGFGTASNATVRDLATVATGGEAVRVRVSNAFGNAPLVVGAASVGASAGGPALVAGTLHPITFAGQPGVTVPVGGLVYSDPVPMAVNGGETLAISLFTPASDLVTVHPCCSRTAGYLSANGGGNLVASVDGRGLSIASPWERWVDAVDVLDTGAQGSIVVVGDSITEGFNATVRWTDALQQRIDTLPGAGPRAVVNEGITANALTSAVHTDSATGGGPSGVSRLARDALDQAGVSEVVLFLGTNDLWFGATGDQVIAGYQQVIAATHQAGLRIVGVTLLPRASSAKEPWSAAQQAALEQVDHWILTSGAFDRVLDLSAAVADVYGGACAPTQLYPAYDSGDHLHPNAAGQTTMADAVDPSVLQLPALPTVRALVGTVPTPGCHGGLG
;
A
#
# COMPACT_ATOMS: atom_id res chain seq x y z
N MET A 1 49.87 29.74 -24.28
CA MET A 1 50.54 29.09 -25.43
C MET A 1 49.49 28.25 -26.14
N ALA A 2 49.29 28.56 -27.41
CA ALA A 2 48.25 28.01 -28.28
C ALA A 2 48.74 26.69 -28.95
N PRO A 3 48.02 26.11 -29.94
CA PRO A 3 47.62 24.71 -29.98
C PRO A 3 48.32 23.93 -31.10
N TRP A 4 48.04 22.62 -31.26
CA TRP A 4 48.34 21.92 -32.52
C TRP A 4 47.17 21.10 -33.04
N VAL A 5 46.68 21.57 -34.18
CA VAL A 5 45.76 20.96 -35.15
C VAL A 5 46.57 20.01 -36.05
N LYS A 6 45.95 18.92 -36.55
CA LYS A 6 46.18 18.47 -37.94
C LYS A 6 44.98 17.72 -38.51
N ARG A 7 44.47 18.28 -39.61
CA ARG A 7 43.51 17.71 -40.58
C ARG A 7 44.17 16.59 -41.40
N SER A 8 43.34 15.72 -41.99
CA SER A 8 43.54 15.21 -43.36
C SER A 8 42.19 14.79 -43.98
N MET A 9 41.87 15.37 -45.15
CA MET A 9 40.80 14.99 -46.10
C MET A 9 41.42 14.13 -47.21
N VAL A 10 40.70 13.13 -47.72
CA VAL A 10 40.57 12.66 -49.14
C VAL A 10 39.33 11.73 -49.14
N GLY A 11 38.36 11.67 -50.06
CA GLY A 11 38.14 12.18 -51.41
C GLY A 11 37.65 11.06 -52.34
N GLY A 12 36.45 11.19 -52.94
CA GLY A 12 35.91 10.43 -54.10
C GLY A 12 35.44 8.99 -53.83
N THR A 13 34.42 8.40 -54.48
CA THR A 13 33.75 8.71 -55.76
C THR A 13 32.43 7.94 -55.86
N VAL A 14 31.45 8.51 -56.57
CA VAL A 14 30.14 7.95 -56.95
C VAL A 14 30.29 6.96 -58.12
N ALA A 15 29.52 5.86 -58.12
CA ALA A 15 29.17 5.13 -59.33
C ALA A 15 27.77 4.54 -59.24
N ALA A 16 26.90 4.96 -60.16
CA ALA A 16 25.57 4.43 -60.40
C ALA A 16 25.62 3.25 -61.37
N ALA A 17 24.71 2.28 -61.23
CA ALA A 17 24.38 1.33 -62.28
C ALA A 17 22.86 1.05 -62.30
N ILE A 18 22.25 1.43 -63.42
CA ILE A 18 20.88 1.14 -63.89
C ILE A 18 20.95 -0.11 -64.77
N VAL A 19 20.05 -1.09 -64.65
CA VAL A 19 19.50 -2.02 -65.70
C VAL A 19 18.43 -2.88 -65.01
N ALA A 20 17.30 -3.32 -65.58
CA ALA A 20 16.35 -2.89 -66.60
C ALA A 20 15.16 -3.88 -66.46
N VAL A 21 13.95 -3.39 -66.69
CA VAL A 21 12.70 -4.18 -66.64
C VAL A 21 12.60 -5.05 -67.90
N VAL A 22 12.20 -6.31 -67.74
CA VAL A 22 11.70 -7.15 -68.83
C VAL A 22 10.25 -7.51 -68.53
N LEU A 23 9.37 -6.94 -69.34
CA LEU A 23 7.97 -7.32 -69.51
C LEU A 23 7.91 -8.53 -70.45
N VAL A 24 7.16 -9.57 -70.05
CA VAL A 24 6.62 -10.55 -71.00
C VAL A 24 5.10 -10.51 -70.87
N GLY A 25 4.47 -9.96 -71.91
CA GLY A 25 3.04 -10.08 -72.14
C GLY A 25 2.76 -11.32 -72.99
N VAL A 26 1.72 -12.06 -72.64
CA VAL A 26 1.04 -13.01 -73.54
C VAL A 26 -0.43 -12.64 -73.55
N VAL A 27 -0.99 -12.48 -74.74
CA VAL A 27 -2.36 -12.02 -74.99
C VAL A 27 -3.25 -13.20 -75.41
N ALA A 28 -4.41 -13.26 -74.74
CA ALA A 28 -5.74 -13.73 -75.12
C ALA A 28 -6.01 -15.20 -75.48
N GLU A 29 -7.04 -15.76 -74.82
CA GLU A 29 -8.31 -16.06 -75.52
C GLU A 29 -9.51 -16.07 -74.54
N HIS A 30 -10.65 -15.57 -75.03
CA HIS A 30 -11.91 -15.42 -74.28
C HIS A 30 -12.64 -16.75 -74.13
N GLY A 31 -12.97 -17.12 -72.89
CA GLY A 31 -13.92 -18.19 -72.59
C GLY A 31 -14.90 -17.75 -71.51
N ALA A 32 -16.10 -17.33 -71.91
CA ALA A 32 -17.19 -17.00 -70.99
C ALA A 32 -17.60 -18.24 -70.16
N ARG A 33 -17.37 -18.21 -68.84
CA ARG A 33 -17.97 -19.16 -67.89
C ARG A 33 -18.32 -18.45 -66.57
N HIS A 34 -19.59 -18.56 -66.19
CA HIS A 34 -20.21 -17.97 -65.00
C HIS A 34 -19.45 -18.28 -63.69
N PRO A 35 -19.32 -17.32 -62.76
CA PRO A 35 -18.74 -17.60 -61.46
C PRO A 35 -19.72 -18.42 -60.60
N ARG A 36 -19.41 -19.70 -60.39
CA ARG A 36 -19.96 -20.47 -59.27
C ARG A 36 -19.36 -19.93 -57.98
N ARG A 37 -20.19 -19.42 -57.08
CA ARG A 37 -19.82 -19.11 -55.70
C ARG A 37 -19.37 -20.40 -55.01
N HIS A 38 -18.07 -20.56 -54.78
CA HIS A 38 -17.56 -21.52 -53.80
C HIS A 38 -17.55 -20.82 -52.45
N ALA A 39 -18.42 -21.29 -51.54
CA ALA A 39 -18.40 -20.88 -50.14
C ALA A 39 -17.05 -21.29 -49.52
N ALA A 40 -16.28 -20.31 -49.06
CA ALA A 40 -15.07 -20.57 -48.29
C ALA A 40 -15.49 -21.22 -46.95
N ALA A 41 -14.88 -22.37 -46.63
CA ALA A 41 -15.03 -23.01 -45.33
C ALA A 41 -14.52 -22.05 -44.22
N PRO A 42 -15.17 -21.99 -43.05
CA PRO A 42 -14.74 -21.11 -41.99
C PRO A 42 -13.36 -21.53 -41.49
N ARG A 43 -12.38 -20.61 -41.58
CA ARG A 43 -11.11 -20.71 -40.86
C ARG A 43 -11.44 -20.63 -39.37
N THR A 44 -11.39 -21.75 -38.68
CA THR A 44 -11.31 -21.80 -37.23
C THR A 44 -9.98 -21.18 -36.80
N THR A 45 -10.01 -19.88 -36.49
CA THR A 45 -8.96 -19.26 -35.68
C THR A 45 -9.10 -19.81 -34.27
N THR A 46 -8.33 -20.84 -33.94
CA THR A 46 -8.06 -21.21 -32.55
C THR A 46 -7.31 -20.05 -31.92
N THR A 47 -8.03 -19.20 -31.18
CA THR A 47 -7.44 -18.23 -30.27
C THR A 47 -6.75 -19.03 -29.17
N THR A 48 -5.45 -19.30 -29.31
CA THR A 48 -4.63 -19.76 -28.21
C THR A 48 -4.55 -18.63 -27.20
N SER A 49 -5.26 -18.76 -26.08
CA SER A 49 -5.08 -17.88 -24.92
C SER A 49 -3.60 -17.86 -24.54
N PRO A 50 -3.02 -16.70 -24.20
CA PRO A 50 -1.66 -16.65 -23.69
C PRO A 50 -1.53 -17.58 -22.46
N PRO A 51 -0.37 -18.23 -22.26
CA PRO A 51 -0.16 -19.08 -21.09
C PRO A 51 -0.42 -18.28 -19.82
N ALA A 52 -1.11 -18.90 -18.86
CA ALA A 52 -1.36 -18.30 -17.55
C ALA A 52 -0.03 -17.89 -16.92
N ALA A 53 0.03 -16.70 -16.33
CA ALA A 53 1.20 -16.24 -15.61
C ALA A 53 1.55 -17.23 -14.48
N PRO A 54 2.85 -17.47 -14.21
CA PRO A 54 3.24 -18.33 -13.11
C PRO A 54 2.74 -17.73 -11.77
N PRO A 55 2.43 -18.57 -10.77
CA PRO A 55 2.08 -18.08 -9.44
C PRO A 55 3.19 -17.19 -8.88
N ALA A 56 2.79 -16.05 -8.30
CA ALA A 56 3.72 -15.09 -7.69
C ALA A 56 3.22 -14.70 -6.30
N TRP A 57 4.16 -14.41 -5.41
CA TRP A 57 3.85 -13.86 -4.09
C TRP A 57 3.57 -12.38 -4.21
N HIS A 58 2.49 -11.94 -3.59
CA HIS A 58 2.21 -10.53 -3.38
C HIS A 58 1.72 -10.27 -1.96
N VAL A 59 2.14 -9.14 -1.40
CA VAL A 59 1.70 -8.68 -0.08
C VAL A 59 0.23 -8.32 -0.14
N THR A 60 -0.57 -8.85 0.76
CA THR A 60 -2.02 -8.63 0.80
C THR A 60 -2.47 -7.95 2.08
N TRP A 61 -1.61 -7.92 3.09
CA TRP A 61 -1.79 -7.20 4.33
C TRP A 61 -0.42 -6.79 4.87
N GLY A 62 -0.37 -5.63 5.51
CA GLY A 62 0.83 -5.06 6.09
C GLY A 62 0.52 -4.37 7.41
N SER A 63 1.54 -4.27 8.26
CA SER A 63 1.51 -3.49 9.49
C SER A 63 2.89 -2.89 9.70
N ALA A 64 2.98 -1.57 9.58
CA ALA A 64 4.24 -0.86 9.67
C ALA A 64 4.76 -0.86 11.11
N MET A 65 5.81 -1.64 11.38
CA MET A 65 6.40 -1.68 12.71
C MET A 65 7.02 -0.32 13.07
N ALA A 66 6.75 0.14 14.29
CA ALA A 66 7.15 1.45 14.76
C ALA A 66 8.31 1.36 15.76
N TRP A 67 8.08 0.83 16.96
CA TRP A 67 9.05 0.78 18.04
C TRP A 67 9.00 -0.54 18.79
N GLY A 68 9.95 -0.73 19.70
CA GLY A 68 9.94 -1.83 20.65
C GLY A 68 9.17 -1.45 21.92
N PHE A 69 8.30 -2.32 22.43
CA PHE A 69 7.56 -2.08 23.69
C PHE A 69 7.19 -3.36 24.43
N GLY A 70 7.40 -3.33 25.75
CA GLY A 70 7.06 -4.44 26.62
C GLY A 70 7.93 -5.68 26.37
N THR A 71 7.60 -6.75 27.07
CA THR A 71 8.29 -8.05 26.99
C THR A 71 7.26 -9.17 26.92
N ALA A 72 7.64 -10.30 26.35
CA ALA A 72 6.84 -11.52 26.36
C ALA A 72 7.70 -12.71 26.81
N SER A 73 7.23 -13.45 27.80
CA SER A 73 7.95 -14.61 28.36
C SER A 73 7.00 -15.78 28.56
N ASN A 74 7.34 -16.90 27.93
CA ASN A 74 6.52 -18.10 27.82
C ASN A 74 5.07 -17.74 27.47
N ALA A 75 4.90 -17.04 26.35
CA ALA A 75 3.64 -16.41 25.97
C ALA A 75 3.34 -16.60 24.48
N THR A 76 2.05 -16.58 24.15
CA THR A 76 1.56 -16.63 22.78
C THR A 76 0.88 -15.30 22.43
N VAL A 77 1.22 -14.77 21.26
CA VAL A 77 0.55 -13.64 20.63
C VAL A 77 -0.21 -14.14 19.41
N ARG A 78 -1.43 -13.64 19.19
CA ARG A 78 -2.25 -13.89 18.01
C ARG A 78 -2.64 -12.57 17.37
N ASP A 79 -1.94 -12.21 16.30
CA ASP A 79 -2.23 -11.01 15.51
C ASP A 79 -3.34 -11.30 14.50
N LEU A 80 -4.17 -10.29 14.22
CA LEU A 80 -5.27 -10.35 13.26
C LEU A 80 -4.91 -9.56 12.00
N ALA A 81 -4.96 -10.23 10.85
CA ALA A 81 -4.61 -9.68 9.55
C ALA A 81 -5.78 -9.86 8.56
N THR A 82 -6.52 -8.78 8.27
CA THR A 82 -7.55 -8.79 7.23
C THR A 82 -6.90 -8.63 5.87
N VAL A 83 -6.85 -9.71 5.08
CA VAL A 83 -6.17 -9.73 3.79
C VAL A 83 -7.00 -9.02 2.72
N ALA A 84 -6.36 -8.18 1.91
CA ALA A 84 -7.03 -7.41 0.86
C ALA A 84 -7.46 -8.31 -0.31
N THR A 85 -6.62 -9.26 -0.68
CA THR A 85 -6.80 -10.22 -1.77
C THR A 85 -6.54 -11.65 -1.33
N GLY A 86 -7.18 -12.59 -2.01
CA GLY A 86 -7.05 -14.02 -1.78
C GLY A 86 -5.90 -14.69 -2.55
N GLY A 87 -5.67 -15.97 -2.27
CA GLY A 87 -4.71 -16.82 -2.96
C GLY A 87 -4.78 -18.27 -2.47
N GLU A 88 -3.96 -19.14 -3.06
CA GLU A 88 -3.96 -20.59 -2.78
C GLU A 88 -3.05 -20.98 -1.61
N ALA A 89 -2.11 -20.12 -1.26
CA ALA A 89 -1.21 -20.29 -0.13
C ALA A 89 -0.90 -18.95 0.53
N VAL A 90 -0.52 -18.99 1.81
CA VAL A 90 -0.08 -17.81 2.57
C VAL A 90 1.36 -18.00 3.06
N ARG A 91 2.08 -16.90 3.25
CA ARG A 91 3.30 -16.85 4.07
C ARG A 91 3.31 -15.59 4.92
N VAL A 92 3.95 -15.67 6.07
CA VAL A 92 3.97 -14.58 7.05
C VAL A 92 5.40 -14.06 7.18
N ARG A 93 5.56 -12.73 7.24
CA ARG A 93 6.82 -12.10 7.61
C ARG A 93 6.81 -11.77 9.09
N VAL A 94 7.80 -12.30 9.81
CA VAL A 94 8.05 -12.03 11.22
C VAL A 94 9.23 -11.06 11.32
N SER A 95 9.03 -9.99 12.07
CA SER A 95 9.90 -8.83 12.20
C SER A 95 10.37 -8.65 13.64
N ASN A 96 11.69 -8.55 13.80
CA ASN A 96 12.35 -8.13 15.02
C ASN A 96 13.10 -6.80 14.78
N ALA A 97 12.50 -5.91 13.98
CA ALA A 97 13.12 -4.66 13.54
C ALA A 97 13.55 -3.74 14.70
N PHE A 98 12.80 -3.76 15.81
CA PHE A 98 13.00 -2.87 16.95
C PHE A 98 13.18 -3.60 18.29
N GLY A 99 13.36 -4.92 18.26
CA GLY A 99 13.76 -5.65 19.45
C GLY A 99 15.23 -5.40 19.78
N ASN A 100 15.57 -5.51 21.06
CA ASN A 100 16.94 -5.30 21.55
C ASN A 100 17.70 -6.63 21.82
N ALA A 101 17.05 -7.77 21.56
CA ALA A 101 17.64 -9.10 21.62
C ALA A 101 17.07 -9.98 20.49
N PRO A 102 17.71 -11.11 20.12
CA PRO A 102 17.15 -12.05 19.17
C PRO A 102 15.77 -12.56 19.63
N LEU A 103 14.78 -12.49 18.74
CA LEU A 103 13.45 -13.03 18.97
C LEU A 103 13.47 -14.53 18.68
N VAL A 104 13.13 -15.36 19.68
CA VAL A 104 12.90 -16.79 19.48
C VAL A 104 11.41 -17.04 19.29
N VAL A 105 11.02 -17.52 18.10
CA VAL A 105 9.70 -18.07 17.84
C VAL A 105 9.80 -19.58 18.01
N GLY A 106 9.17 -20.12 19.05
CA GLY A 106 9.22 -21.55 19.36
C GLY A 106 8.18 -22.39 18.62
N ALA A 107 7.05 -21.77 18.27
CA ALA A 107 6.00 -22.37 17.45
C ALA A 107 5.17 -21.26 16.80
N ALA A 108 4.57 -21.54 15.64
CA ALA A 108 3.67 -20.62 14.97
C ALA A 108 2.51 -21.35 14.26
N SER A 109 1.40 -20.66 14.08
CA SER A 109 0.24 -21.15 13.33
C SER A 109 -0.53 -20.01 12.67
N VAL A 110 -1.34 -20.35 11.67
CA VAL A 110 -2.32 -19.45 11.05
C VAL A 110 -3.66 -20.18 10.92
N GLY A 111 -4.76 -19.44 11.00
CA GLY A 111 -6.06 -19.92 10.59
C GLY A 111 -7.02 -18.77 10.32
N ALA A 112 -8.18 -19.07 9.75
CA ALA A 112 -9.21 -18.06 9.54
C ALA A 112 -9.80 -17.65 10.90
N SER A 113 -9.94 -16.36 11.14
CA SER A 113 -10.53 -15.83 12.37
C SER A 113 -12.04 -16.12 12.39
N ALA A 114 -12.54 -16.62 13.52
CA ALA A 114 -13.97 -16.72 13.80
C ALA A 114 -14.50 -15.47 14.54
N GLY A 115 -13.68 -14.42 14.65
CA GLY A 115 -13.90 -13.28 15.53
C GLY A 115 -13.36 -13.52 16.94
N GLY A 116 -12.96 -12.43 17.60
CA GLY A 116 -12.28 -12.56 18.89
C GLY A 116 -10.93 -13.29 18.75
N PRO A 117 -10.49 -14.04 19.79
CA PRO A 117 -9.30 -14.87 19.70
C PRO A 117 -9.55 -16.23 19.02
N ALA A 118 -10.78 -16.55 18.60
CA ALA A 118 -11.12 -17.88 18.09
C ALA A 118 -10.82 -18.03 16.60
N LEU A 119 -10.60 -19.26 16.16
CA LEU A 119 -10.41 -19.66 14.77
C LEU A 119 -11.62 -20.41 14.24
N VAL A 120 -11.86 -20.33 12.94
CA VAL A 120 -12.83 -21.19 12.25
C VAL A 120 -12.32 -22.64 12.33
N ALA A 121 -13.17 -23.56 12.78
CA ALA A 121 -12.81 -24.97 12.94
C ALA A 121 -12.30 -25.57 11.61
N GLY A 122 -11.18 -26.29 11.68
CA GLY A 122 -10.57 -26.95 10.51
C GLY A 122 -9.67 -26.05 9.66
N THR A 123 -9.50 -24.78 10.01
CA THR A 123 -8.64 -23.82 9.27
C THR A 123 -7.27 -23.61 9.90
N LEU A 124 -6.95 -24.27 11.01
CA LEU A 124 -5.66 -24.12 11.68
C LEU A 124 -4.58 -24.89 10.94
N HIS A 125 -3.54 -24.18 10.51
CA HIS A 125 -2.34 -24.73 9.90
C HIS A 125 -1.10 -24.32 10.72
N PRO A 126 -0.16 -25.26 10.99
CA PRO A 126 1.13 -24.90 11.55
C PRO A 126 1.94 -24.07 10.54
N ILE A 127 2.68 -23.08 11.04
CA ILE A 127 3.67 -22.33 10.26
C ILE A 127 5.05 -22.93 10.54
N THR A 128 5.86 -23.10 9.49
CA THR A 128 7.25 -23.53 9.59
C THR A 128 8.21 -22.50 9.00
N PHE A 129 9.49 -22.62 9.35
CA PHE A 129 10.59 -21.80 8.83
C PHE A 129 11.73 -22.74 8.42
N ALA A 130 12.01 -22.83 7.12
CA ALA A 130 12.96 -23.80 6.56
C ALA A 130 12.68 -25.24 7.04
N GLY A 131 11.40 -25.62 7.10
CA GLY A 131 10.91 -26.92 7.55
C GLY A 131 10.90 -27.13 9.06
N GLN A 132 11.32 -26.14 9.87
CA GLN A 132 11.33 -26.21 11.33
C GLN A 132 10.10 -25.53 11.94
N PRO A 133 9.60 -25.99 13.10
CA PRO A 133 8.43 -25.38 13.76
C PRO A 133 8.68 -23.99 14.33
N GLY A 134 9.93 -23.53 14.39
CA GLY A 134 10.33 -22.27 14.99
C GLY A 134 11.60 -21.69 14.36
N VAL A 135 11.92 -20.45 14.72
CA VAL A 135 13.04 -19.68 14.16
C VAL A 135 13.57 -18.69 15.18
N THR A 136 14.84 -18.29 15.03
CA THR A 136 15.41 -17.13 15.75
C THR A 136 15.61 -15.99 14.77
N VAL A 137 14.97 -14.85 15.04
CA VAL A 137 15.08 -13.63 14.24
C VAL A 137 16.08 -12.69 14.91
N PRO A 138 17.20 -12.32 14.25
CA PRO A 138 18.19 -11.44 14.85
C PRO A 138 17.61 -10.05 15.11
N VAL A 139 18.28 -9.26 15.96
CA VAL A 139 17.96 -7.83 16.16
C VAL A 139 18.01 -7.10 14.83
N GLY A 140 16.98 -6.31 14.53
CA GLY A 140 16.86 -5.61 13.24
C GLY A 140 16.49 -6.52 12.07
N GLY A 141 16.28 -7.82 12.32
CA GLY A 141 16.04 -8.82 11.28
C GLY A 141 14.56 -9.04 10.97
N LEU A 142 14.32 -9.68 9.84
CA LEU A 142 13.03 -10.16 9.38
C LEU A 142 13.19 -11.56 8.75
N VAL A 143 12.14 -12.37 8.81
CA VAL A 143 12.12 -13.71 8.19
C VAL A 143 10.74 -14.03 7.66
N TYR A 144 10.67 -14.59 6.45
CA TYR A 144 9.44 -15.18 5.91
C TYR A 144 9.30 -16.63 6.38
N SER A 145 8.07 -17.04 6.66
CA SER A 145 7.74 -18.45 6.82
C SER A 145 7.85 -19.22 5.51
N ASP A 146 7.89 -20.55 5.62
CA ASP A 146 7.59 -21.42 4.50
C ASP A 146 6.14 -21.19 4.01
N PRO A 147 5.80 -21.55 2.76
CA PRO A 147 4.44 -21.51 2.27
C PRO A 147 3.49 -22.42 3.06
N VAL A 148 2.35 -21.89 3.47
CA VAL A 148 1.25 -22.65 4.07
C VAL A 148 0.16 -22.84 3.03
N PRO A 149 -0.17 -24.08 2.61
CA PRO A 149 -1.23 -24.35 1.63
C PRO A 149 -2.60 -24.17 2.27
N MET A 150 -3.00 -22.92 2.38
CA MET A 150 -4.27 -22.45 2.93
C MET A 150 -4.88 -21.49 1.92
N ALA A 151 -5.96 -21.91 1.27
CA ALA A 151 -6.72 -21.04 0.39
C ALA A 151 -7.43 -19.97 1.22
N VAL A 152 -7.31 -18.72 0.79
CA VAL A 152 -7.88 -17.55 1.47
C VAL A 152 -8.61 -16.67 0.47
N ASN A 153 -9.73 -16.08 0.87
CA ASN A 153 -10.45 -15.11 0.06
C ASN A 153 -10.09 -13.67 0.47
N GLY A 154 -10.20 -12.73 -0.47
CA GLY A 154 -10.09 -11.31 -0.14
C GLY A 154 -11.15 -10.89 0.89
N GLY A 155 -10.75 -10.04 1.84
CA GLY A 155 -11.57 -9.60 2.95
C GLY A 155 -11.64 -10.57 4.15
N GLU A 156 -11.03 -11.76 4.06
CA GLU A 156 -10.93 -12.66 5.21
C GLU A 156 -9.92 -12.14 6.25
N THR A 157 -10.22 -12.32 7.54
CA THR A 157 -9.27 -12.07 8.61
C THR A 157 -8.54 -13.35 8.97
N LEU A 158 -7.22 -13.35 8.82
CA LEU A 158 -6.33 -14.39 9.32
C LEU A 158 -5.93 -14.08 10.76
N ALA A 159 -5.80 -15.12 11.56
CA ALA A 159 -5.32 -15.03 12.93
C ALA A 159 -4.02 -15.83 13.05
N ILE A 160 -2.92 -15.11 13.28
CA ILE A 160 -1.56 -15.62 13.18
C ILE A 160 -0.97 -15.68 14.58
N SER A 161 -0.72 -16.89 15.07
CA SER A 161 -0.22 -17.11 16.42
C SER A 161 1.29 -17.35 16.43
N LEU A 162 2.02 -16.62 17.25
CA LEU A 162 3.45 -16.82 17.53
C LEU A 162 3.63 -17.10 19.02
N PHE A 163 4.24 -18.24 19.35
CA PHE A 163 4.69 -18.54 20.70
C PHE A 163 6.17 -18.19 20.85
N THR A 164 6.49 -17.46 21.91
CA THR A 164 7.89 -17.19 22.31
C THR A 164 8.18 -17.72 23.72
N PRO A 165 9.29 -18.45 23.93
CA PRO A 165 9.73 -18.83 25.27
C PRO A 165 10.20 -17.60 26.06
N ALA A 166 10.84 -16.64 25.39
CA ALA A 166 11.21 -15.34 25.95
C ALA A 166 11.59 -14.38 24.83
N SER A 167 11.23 -13.12 25.01
CA SER A 167 11.69 -11.96 24.27
C SER A 167 12.01 -10.86 25.28
N ASP A 168 12.98 -10.02 24.94
CA ASP A 168 13.19 -8.76 25.65
C ASP A 168 12.25 -7.71 25.05
N LEU A 169 12.74 -6.61 24.48
CA LEU A 169 11.88 -5.60 23.89
C LEU A 169 11.15 -6.13 22.64
N VAL A 170 9.81 -6.04 22.63
CA VAL A 170 8.98 -6.59 21.55
C VAL A 170 8.76 -5.56 20.44
N THR A 171 9.09 -5.90 19.19
CA THR A 171 8.71 -5.09 18.04
C THR A 171 7.19 -5.03 17.90
N VAL A 172 6.64 -3.82 17.85
CA VAL A 172 5.19 -3.58 17.77
C VAL A 172 4.82 -2.54 16.72
N HIS A 173 3.58 -2.65 16.27
CA HIS A 173 2.85 -1.54 15.68
C HIS A 173 1.79 -1.06 16.70
N PRO A 174 1.92 0.14 17.27
CA PRO A 174 0.90 0.69 18.15
C PRO A 174 -0.24 1.26 17.30
N CYS A 175 -1.38 0.56 17.25
CA CYS A 175 -2.60 1.09 16.64
C CYS A 175 -3.49 1.79 17.69
N CYS A 176 -4.37 2.67 17.21
CA CYS A 176 -4.98 3.74 17.98
C CYS A 176 -6.35 3.44 18.60
N SER A 177 -7.05 2.36 18.23
CA SER A 177 -8.36 2.04 18.82
C SER A 177 -8.93 0.66 18.50
N ARG A 178 -8.46 -0.02 17.45
CA ARG A 178 -8.93 -1.37 17.07
C ARG A 178 -8.22 -2.46 17.87
N THR A 179 -8.88 -3.59 18.11
CA THR A 179 -8.20 -4.79 18.59
C THR A 179 -7.40 -5.39 17.44
N ALA A 180 -6.09 -5.29 17.54
CA ALA A 180 -5.11 -5.84 16.58
C ALA A 180 -4.84 -7.33 16.81
N GLY A 181 -5.00 -7.80 18.05
CA GLY A 181 -4.67 -9.16 18.40
C GLY A 181 -5.00 -9.53 19.83
N TYR A 182 -4.64 -10.76 20.19
CA TYR A 182 -4.86 -11.34 21.51
C TYR A 182 -3.59 -11.96 22.05
N LEU A 183 -3.38 -11.84 23.36
CA LEU A 183 -2.18 -12.33 24.02
C LEU A 183 -2.58 -13.26 25.18
N SER A 184 -1.73 -14.23 25.46
CA SER A 184 -1.71 -14.85 26.79
C SER A 184 -1.02 -13.93 27.79
N ALA A 185 -1.26 -14.13 29.08
CA ALA A 185 -0.37 -13.60 30.10
C ALA A 185 1.03 -14.24 29.95
N ASN A 186 2.07 -13.57 30.48
CA ASN A 186 3.39 -14.20 30.63
C ASN A 186 3.26 -15.45 31.50
N GLY A 187 3.88 -16.54 31.05
CA GLY A 187 3.70 -17.87 31.63
C GLY A 187 2.48 -18.66 31.10
N GLY A 188 1.68 -18.07 30.21
CA GLY A 188 0.50 -18.71 29.61
C GLY A 188 0.81 -19.87 28.66
N GLY A 189 2.07 -20.01 28.24
CA GLY A 189 2.55 -21.15 27.46
C GLY A 189 2.24 -21.07 25.97
N ASN A 190 2.49 -22.20 25.31
CA ASN A 190 2.26 -22.36 23.88
C ASN A 190 0.77 -22.63 23.61
N LEU A 191 0.09 -21.64 23.02
CA LEU A 191 -1.33 -21.68 22.66
C LEU A 191 -1.55 -21.58 21.15
N VAL A 192 -0.53 -21.80 20.31
CA VAL A 192 -0.67 -21.68 18.85
C VAL A 192 -1.70 -22.66 18.28
N ALA A 193 -1.95 -23.78 18.95
CA ALA A 193 -2.97 -24.77 18.58
C ALA A 193 -4.37 -24.48 19.18
N SER A 194 -4.55 -23.36 19.89
CA SER A 194 -5.83 -23.01 20.54
C SER A 194 -6.84 -22.52 19.51
N VAL A 195 -7.73 -23.41 19.04
CA VAL A 195 -8.78 -23.09 18.06
C VAL A 195 -9.89 -22.25 18.69
N ASP A 196 -10.29 -22.54 19.93
CA ASP A 196 -11.35 -21.81 20.64
C ASP A 196 -10.87 -20.47 21.26
N GLY A 197 -9.58 -20.17 21.15
CA GLY A 197 -8.96 -18.96 21.69
C GLY A 197 -8.77 -18.99 23.21
N ARG A 198 -9.04 -20.11 23.91
CA ARG A 198 -8.85 -20.20 25.36
C ARG A 198 -7.39 -19.94 25.72
N GLY A 199 -7.20 -19.11 26.74
CA GLY A 199 -5.89 -18.65 27.22
C GLY A 199 -5.36 -17.39 26.54
N LEU A 200 -5.90 -16.99 25.39
CA LEU A 200 -5.60 -15.72 24.71
C LEU A 200 -6.57 -14.62 25.18
N SER A 201 -6.50 -14.30 26.47
CA SER A 201 -7.52 -13.47 27.15
C SER A 201 -7.26 -11.98 27.12
N ILE A 202 -6.08 -11.52 26.67
CA ILE A 202 -5.71 -10.11 26.68
C ILE A 202 -5.89 -9.56 25.26
N ALA A 203 -6.97 -8.83 25.02
CA ALA A 203 -7.12 -8.05 23.80
C ALA A 203 -6.07 -6.93 23.76
N SER A 204 -5.41 -6.75 22.62
CA SER A 204 -4.39 -5.73 22.44
C SER A 204 -4.67 -4.92 21.19
N PRO A 205 -4.50 -3.59 21.25
CA PRO A 205 -4.54 -2.77 20.05
C PRO A 205 -3.22 -2.76 19.28
N TRP A 206 -2.25 -3.59 19.67
CA TRP A 206 -0.91 -3.56 19.10
C TRP A 206 -0.60 -4.91 18.46
N GLU A 207 -0.37 -4.91 17.15
CA GLU A 207 0.24 -6.03 16.44
C GLU A 207 1.67 -6.26 16.95
N ARG A 208 2.12 -7.51 17.05
CA ARG A 208 3.46 -7.86 17.56
C ARG A 208 4.18 -8.83 16.64
N TRP A 209 5.31 -8.37 16.13
CA TRP A 209 6.22 -9.12 15.26
C TRP A 209 5.68 -9.49 13.88
N VAL A 210 4.37 -9.62 13.64
CA VAL A 210 3.86 -9.88 12.27
C VAL A 210 3.71 -8.54 11.54
N ASP A 211 4.51 -8.32 10.49
CA ASP A 211 4.51 -7.06 9.73
C ASP A 211 4.00 -7.20 8.29
N ALA A 212 3.95 -8.41 7.73
CA ALA A 212 3.35 -8.65 6.43
C ALA A 212 2.76 -10.06 6.30
N VAL A 213 1.70 -10.15 5.48
CA VAL A 213 1.16 -11.41 4.97
C VAL A 213 1.15 -11.35 3.46
N ASP A 214 1.78 -12.34 2.83
CA ASP A 214 1.72 -12.52 1.39
C ASP A 214 0.82 -13.71 1.05
N VAL A 215 0.15 -13.61 -0.10
CA VAL A 215 -0.57 -14.74 -0.72
C VAL A 215 0.09 -15.13 -2.03
N LEU A 216 -0.03 -16.41 -2.39
CA LEU A 216 0.39 -16.95 -3.68
C LEU A 216 -0.82 -17.07 -4.58
N ASP A 217 -0.82 -16.36 -5.71
CA ASP A 217 -1.91 -16.35 -6.67
C ASP A 217 -1.39 -16.33 -8.12
N THR A 218 -2.26 -16.74 -9.04
CA THR A 218 -2.08 -16.54 -10.48
C THR A 218 -2.99 -15.40 -10.97
N GLY A 219 -2.39 -14.30 -11.41
CA GLY A 219 -3.12 -13.22 -12.08
C GLY A 219 -3.34 -11.96 -11.25
N ALA A 220 -2.82 -11.92 -10.02
CA ALA A 220 -2.70 -10.68 -9.27
C ALA A 220 -1.94 -9.61 -10.06
N GLN A 221 -2.46 -8.38 -10.00
CA GLN A 221 -1.85 -7.19 -10.60
C GLN A 221 -0.82 -6.53 -9.65
N GLY A 222 -0.40 -7.26 -8.62
CA GLY A 222 0.47 -6.80 -7.54
C GLY A 222 -0.27 -5.99 -6.47
N SER A 223 0.51 -5.26 -5.67
CA SER A 223 0.00 -4.55 -4.49
C SER A 223 0.31 -3.06 -4.56
N ILE A 224 -0.63 -2.24 -4.13
CA ILE A 224 -0.49 -0.80 -3.91
C ILE A 224 -0.15 -0.64 -2.44
N VAL A 225 1.06 -0.18 -2.13
CA VAL A 225 1.49 0.01 -0.73
C VAL A 225 1.38 1.49 -0.38
N VAL A 226 0.59 1.81 0.64
CA VAL A 226 0.33 3.16 1.11
C VAL A 226 1.17 3.45 2.34
N VAL A 227 2.28 4.18 2.16
CA VAL A 227 3.15 4.65 3.24
C VAL A 227 2.60 5.96 3.77
N GLY A 228 2.08 5.95 5.00
CA GLY A 228 1.40 7.12 5.56
C GLY A 228 1.48 7.27 7.06
N ASP A 229 0.72 8.24 7.57
CA ASP A 229 0.63 8.56 9.00
C ASP A 229 -0.71 8.14 9.64
N SER A 230 -1.15 8.83 10.69
CA SER A 230 -2.42 8.61 11.40
C SER A 230 -3.65 8.74 10.52
N ILE A 231 -3.60 9.57 9.46
CA ILE A 231 -4.71 9.70 8.51
C ILE A 231 -4.83 8.40 7.71
N THR A 232 -3.71 7.81 7.31
CA THR A 232 -3.68 6.52 6.63
C THR A 232 -4.04 5.38 7.59
N GLU A 233 -3.54 5.41 8.82
CA GLU A 233 -3.85 4.42 9.88
C GLU A 233 -5.34 4.38 10.23
N GLY A 234 -6.08 5.47 9.99
CA GLY A 234 -7.50 5.59 10.34
C GLY A 234 -7.77 6.12 11.74
N PHE A 235 -6.85 6.91 12.29
CA PHE A 235 -7.02 7.52 13.61
C PHE A 235 -8.35 8.27 13.69
N ASN A 236 -9.07 8.12 14.81
CA ASN A 236 -10.42 8.65 15.04
C ASN A 236 -11.53 8.22 14.05
N ALA A 237 -11.30 7.19 13.22
CA ALA A 237 -12.30 6.65 12.32
C ALA A 237 -12.60 5.16 12.59
N THR A 238 -13.80 4.72 12.24
CA THR A 238 -14.18 3.29 12.26
C THR A 238 -13.90 2.58 10.93
N VAL A 239 -13.47 3.33 9.91
CA VAL A 239 -13.15 2.87 8.55
C VAL A 239 -11.88 3.57 8.10
N ARG A 240 -10.96 2.85 7.46
CA ARG A 240 -9.76 3.40 6.81
C ARG A 240 -10.04 3.61 5.33
N TRP A 241 -9.57 4.71 4.75
CA TRP A 241 -9.77 4.97 3.32
C TRP A 241 -9.14 3.89 2.43
N THR A 242 -8.03 3.27 2.88
CA THR A 242 -7.39 2.14 2.20
C THR A 242 -8.30 0.92 2.13
N ASP A 243 -9.02 0.62 3.23
CA ASP A 243 -9.93 -0.52 3.30
C ASP A 243 -11.18 -0.27 2.45
N ALA A 244 -11.72 0.96 2.51
CA ALA A 244 -12.83 1.36 1.65
C ALA A 244 -12.43 1.34 0.16
N LEU A 245 -11.21 1.75 -0.18
CA LEU A 245 -10.69 1.64 -1.54
C LEU A 245 -10.56 0.18 -1.98
N GLN A 246 -10.05 -0.71 -1.12
CA GLN A 246 -9.98 -2.14 -1.42
C GLN A 246 -11.38 -2.71 -1.71
N GLN A 247 -12.36 -2.41 -0.86
CA GLN A 247 -13.74 -2.85 -1.07
C GLN A 247 -14.30 -2.37 -2.43
N ARG A 248 -13.95 -1.16 -2.87
CA ARG A 248 -14.32 -0.68 -4.21
C ARG A 248 -13.62 -1.47 -5.31
N ILE A 249 -12.32 -1.76 -5.16
CA ILE A 249 -11.56 -2.58 -6.12
C ILE A 249 -12.17 -3.98 -6.23
N ASP A 250 -12.59 -4.58 -5.12
CA ASP A 250 -13.19 -5.92 -5.09
C ASP A 250 -14.51 -6.02 -5.86
N THR A 251 -15.16 -4.89 -6.14
CA THR A 251 -16.38 -4.85 -6.98
C THR A 251 -16.10 -4.83 -8.48
N LEU A 252 -14.83 -4.73 -8.91
CA LEU A 252 -14.45 -4.70 -10.32
C LEU A 252 -14.58 -6.09 -10.96
N PRO A 253 -15.48 -6.29 -11.95
CA PRO A 253 -15.62 -7.58 -12.60
C PRO A 253 -14.40 -7.86 -13.50
N GLY A 254 -13.76 -9.01 -13.29
CA GLY A 254 -12.72 -9.53 -14.20
C GLY A 254 -11.39 -8.77 -14.20
N ALA A 255 -11.20 -7.81 -13.28
CA ALA A 255 -9.86 -7.31 -12.95
C ALA A 255 -9.16 -8.37 -12.11
N GLY A 256 -7.93 -8.75 -12.46
CA GLY A 256 -7.11 -9.60 -11.58
C GLY A 256 -6.93 -8.91 -10.21
N PRO A 257 -6.79 -9.68 -9.11
CA PRO A 257 -6.76 -9.12 -7.76
C PRO A 257 -5.65 -8.08 -7.61
N ARG A 258 -5.96 -6.94 -6.98
CA ARG A 258 -4.98 -5.90 -6.64
C ARG A 258 -5.20 -5.48 -5.19
N ALA A 259 -4.18 -5.64 -4.37
CA ALA A 259 -4.25 -5.34 -2.95
C ALA A 259 -3.91 -3.87 -2.69
N VAL A 260 -4.60 -3.25 -1.74
CA VAL A 260 -4.23 -1.98 -1.11
C VAL A 260 -3.72 -2.30 0.29
N VAL A 261 -2.43 -2.10 0.51
CA VAL A 261 -1.73 -2.44 1.74
C VAL A 261 -1.44 -1.15 2.52
N ASN A 262 -1.92 -1.11 3.76
CA ASN A 262 -1.82 0.05 4.62
C ASN A 262 -0.56 -0.06 5.49
N GLU A 263 0.40 0.83 5.24
CA GLU A 263 1.63 0.97 6.02
C GLU A 263 1.64 2.31 6.76
N GLY A 264 0.49 2.67 7.34
CA GLY A 264 0.32 3.81 8.23
C GLY A 264 1.10 3.65 9.52
N ILE A 265 1.57 4.75 10.10
CA ILE A 265 2.00 4.81 11.50
C ILE A 265 1.47 6.12 12.08
N THR A 266 0.65 6.06 13.13
CA THR A 266 0.15 7.28 13.81
C THR A 266 1.31 8.21 14.19
N ALA A 267 1.15 9.52 14.00
CA ALA A 267 2.17 10.55 14.23
C ALA A 267 3.47 10.43 13.40
N ASN A 268 3.52 9.59 12.37
CA ASN A 268 4.73 9.42 11.57
C ASN A 268 5.07 10.65 10.73
N ALA A 269 6.34 11.01 10.72
CA ALA A 269 6.90 12.07 9.89
C ALA A 269 7.74 11.45 8.76
N LEU A 270 7.77 12.11 7.62
CA LEU A 270 8.57 11.74 6.46
C LEU A 270 10.06 11.80 6.77
N THR A 271 10.51 12.86 7.42
CA THR A 271 11.93 13.25 7.50
C THR A 271 12.57 12.99 8.86
N SER A 272 11.76 12.72 9.90
CA SER A 272 12.26 12.56 11.27
C SER A 272 11.70 11.31 11.94
N ALA A 273 12.50 10.73 12.84
CA ALA A 273 12.04 9.69 13.74
C ALA A 273 11.26 10.33 14.91
N VAL A 274 10.08 9.79 15.21
CA VAL A 274 9.19 10.32 16.24
C VAL A 274 9.10 9.34 17.41
N HIS A 275 9.78 9.62 18.51
CA HIS A 275 9.90 8.71 19.67
C HIS A 275 8.92 8.98 20.82
N THR A 276 8.31 10.16 20.87
CA THR A 276 7.69 10.69 22.09
C THR A 276 6.17 10.59 22.14
N ASP A 277 5.50 10.22 21.05
CA ASP A 277 4.04 10.04 21.05
C ASP A 277 3.63 8.65 21.57
N SER A 278 4.35 8.11 22.55
CA SER A 278 4.22 6.74 23.04
C SER A 278 2.84 6.37 23.62
N ALA A 279 1.93 7.35 23.77
CA ALA A 279 0.54 7.10 24.12
C ALA A 279 -0.32 6.69 22.90
N THR A 280 0.02 7.13 21.68
CA THR A 280 -0.81 6.96 20.47
C THR A 280 -0.06 6.65 19.17
N GLY A 281 1.27 6.79 19.09
CA GLY A 281 2.04 6.59 17.87
C GLY A 281 3.53 7.00 17.92
N GLY A 282 4.07 7.35 16.76
CA GLY A 282 5.46 7.66 16.50
C GLY A 282 6.21 6.47 15.93
N GLY A 283 7.15 6.70 15.01
CA GLY A 283 7.87 5.65 14.30
C GLY A 283 9.14 6.17 13.61
N PRO A 284 9.93 5.29 12.98
CA PRO A 284 11.05 5.69 12.13
C PRO A 284 10.57 6.64 11.03
N SER A 285 11.44 7.53 10.56
CA SER A 285 11.08 8.45 9.45
C SER A 285 10.57 7.67 8.23
N GLY A 286 9.62 8.24 7.49
CA GLY A 286 9.10 7.68 6.24
C GLY A 286 10.22 7.33 5.26
N VAL A 287 11.23 8.20 5.13
CA VAL A 287 12.42 7.95 4.31
C VAL A 287 13.17 6.69 4.77
N SER A 288 13.39 6.53 6.09
CA SER A 288 14.17 5.40 6.62
C SER A 288 13.45 4.06 6.57
N ARG A 289 12.11 4.05 6.60
CA ARG A 289 11.30 2.81 6.62
C ARG A 289 10.84 2.37 5.24
N LEU A 290 10.95 3.24 4.23
CA LEU A 290 10.45 3.01 2.86
C LEU A 290 10.84 1.66 2.27
N ALA A 291 12.11 1.25 2.42
CA ALA A 291 12.57 -0.02 1.87
C ALA A 291 11.82 -1.21 2.50
N ARG A 292 11.85 -1.31 3.84
CA ARG A 292 11.22 -2.40 4.59
C ARG A 292 9.70 -2.46 4.43
N ASP A 293 9.06 -1.29 4.50
CA ASP A 293 7.60 -1.18 4.56
C ASP A 293 6.98 -1.12 3.16
N ALA A 294 7.72 -0.83 2.10
CA ALA A 294 7.15 -0.79 0.75
C ALA A 294 8.03 -1.51 -0.29
N LEU A 295 9.27 -1.05 -0.52
CA LEU A 295 10.04 -1.49 -1.70
C LEU A 295 10.40 -2.97 -1.66
N ASP A 296 10.68 -3.51 -0.47
CA ASP A 296 11.09 -4.90 -0.24
C ASP A 296 9.89 -5.85 -0.04
N GLN A 297 8.65 -5.33 -0.07
CA GLN A 297 7.47 -6.19 0.03
C GLN A 297 7.22 -6.95 -1.28
N ALA A 298 6.61 -8.13 -1.17
CA ALA A 298 6.41 -9.00 -2.31
C ALA A 298 5.38 -8.43 -3.29
N GLY A 299 5.68 -8.44 -4.59
CA GLY A 299 4.70 -8.12 -5.63
C GLY A 299 4.20 -6.67 -5.61
N VAL A 300 4.95 -5.72 -5.05
CA VAL A 300 4.58 -4.30 -5.08
C VAL A 300 4.50 -3.82 -6.53
N SER A 301 3.40 -3.16 -6.85
CA SER A 301 3.13 -2.57 -8.16
C SER A 301 3.32 -1.05 -8.16
N GLU A 302 3.02 -0.41 -7.02
CA GLU A 302 3.00 1.04 -6.90
C GLU A 302 3.07 1.43 -5.41
N VAL A 303 3.79 2.51 -5.11
CA VAL A 303 3.87 3.11 -3.78
C VAL A 303 3.05 4.39 -3.77
N VAL A 304 2.15 4.53 -2.79
CA VAL A 304 1.43 5.77 -2.51
C VAL A 304 2.04 6.38 -1.26
N LEU A 305 2.51 7.62 -1.35
CA LEU A 305 3.11 8.35 -0.25
C LEU A 305 2.14 9.40 0.28
N PHE A 306 1.80 9.29 1.57
CA PHE A 306 0.90 10.22 2.25
C PHE A 306 1.43 10.58 3.65
N LEU A 307 2.50 11.38 3.66
CA LEU A 307 3.20 11.85 4.85
C LEU A 307 3.53 13.32 4.67
N GLY A 308 3.62 14.10 5.76
CA GLY A 308 4.13 15.48 5.71
C GLY A 308 3.44 16.41 6.70
N THR A 309 2.18 16.15 7.06
CA THR A 309 1.46 16.97 8.04
C THR A 309 2.15 16.96 9.41
N ASN A 310 2.71 15.81 9.81
CA ASN A 310 3.47 15.69 11.06
C ASN A 310 4.85 16.35 10.98
N ASP A 311 5.52 16.33 9.83
CA ASP A 311 6.78 17.06 9.65
C ASP A 311 6.57 18.56 9.92
N LEU A 312 5.54 19.16 9.32
CA LEU A 312 5.17 20.56 9.54
C LEU A 312 4.76 20.82 10.99
N TRP A 313 4.03 19.87 11.61
CA TRP A 313 3.70 19.92 13.02
C TRP A 313 4.94 19.98 13.92
N PHE A 314 5.92 19.12 13.65
CA PHE A 314 7.19 19.06 14.39
C PHE A 314 8.20 20.15 13.98
N GLY A 315 7.80 21.09 13.12
CA GLY A 315 8.55 22.30 12.81
C GLY A 315 9.46 22.20 11.58
N ALA A 316 9.32 21.17 10.75
CA ALA A 316 9.96 21.14 9.44
C ALA A 316 9.38 22.23 8.53
N THR A 317 10.22 22.79 7.65
CA THR A 317 9.78 23.71 6.60
C THR A 317 9.19 22.94 5.41
N GLY A 318 8.41 23.63 4.57
CA GLY A 318 7.93 23.04 3.31
C GLY A 318 9.07 22.52 2.42
N ASP A 319 10.18 23.26 2.36
CA ASP A 319 11.38 22.84 1.62
C ASP A 319 11.98 21.52 2.15
N GLN A 320 11.99 21.32 3.47
CA GLN A 320 12.50 20.09 4.07
C GLN A 320 11.60 18.90 3.74
N VAL A 321 10.27 19.09 3.75
CA VAL A 321 9.31 18.06 3.35
C VAL A 321 9.50 17.71 1.86
N ILE A 322 9.59 18.73 0.98
CA ILE A 322 9.82 18.55 -0.46
C ILE A 322 11.13 17.80 -0.73
N ALA A 323 12.21 18.13 -0.02
CA ALA A 323 13.48 17.41 -0.12
C ALA A 323 13.35 15.94 0.34
N GLY A 324 12.54 15.67 1.35
CA GLY A 324 12.16 14.31 1.76
C GLY A 324 11.41 13.56 0.66
N TYR A 325 10.43 14.19 0.01
CA TYR A 325 9.70 13.59 -1.10
C TYR A 325 10.63 13.23 -2.26
N GLN A 326 11.57 14.12 -2.61
CA GLN A 326 12.54 13.86 -3.66
C GLN A 326 13.42 12.64 -3.36
N GLN A 327 13.79 12.41 -2.09
CA GLN A 327 14.52 11.20 -1.68
C GLN A 327 13.68 9.94 -1.85
N VAL A 328 12.41 9.97 -1.41
CA VAL A 328 11.49 8.84 -1.55
C VAL A 328 11.23 8.53 -3.03
N ILE A 329 10.97 9.56 -3.85
CA ILE A 329 10.77 9.40 -5.30
C ILE A 329 11.99 8.72 -5.94
N ALA A 330 13.20 9.23 -5.65
CA ALA A 330 14.43 8.66 -6.20
C ALA A 330 14.63 7.20 -5.77
N ALA A 331 14.39 6.87 -4.50
CA ALA A 331 14.51 5.50 -3.99
C ALA A 331 13.47 4.55 -4.63
N THR A 332 12.23 4.99 -4.78
CA THR A 332 11.16 4.20 -5.41
C THR A 332 11.45 3.95 -6.89
N HIS A 333 11.92 4.96 -7.62
CA HIS A 333 12.34 4.79 -9.02
C HIS A 333 13.56 3.89 -9.17
N GLN A 334 14.51 3.94 -8.23
CA GLN A 334 15.66 3.01 -8.21
C GLN A 334 15.24 1.55 -7.99
N ALA A 335 14.16 1.31 -7.24
CA ALA A 335 13.53 0.00 -7.09
C ALA A 335 12.70 -0.42 -8.32
N GLY A 336 12.58 0.43 -9.35
CA GLY A 336 11.78 0.17 -10.55
C GLY A 336 10.28 0.29 -10.34
N LEU A 337 9.85 0.93 -9.24
CA LEU A 337 8.45 1.09 -8.87
C LEU A 337 7.96 2.49 -9.22
N ARG A 338 6.64 2.61 -9.41
CA ARG A 338 5.95 3.90 -9.54
C ARG A 338 5.65 4.49 -8.18
N ILE A 339 5.62 5.82 -8.11
CA ILE A 339 5.27 6.56 -6.91
C ILE A 339 4.14 7.59 -7.15
N VAL A 340 3.14 7.54 -6.28
CA VAL A 340 2.00 8.45 -6.27
C VAL A 340 2.07 9.31 -5.01
N GLY A 341 2.02 10.63 -5.19
CA GLY A 341 1.91 11.57 -4.06
C GLY A 341 0.46 11.81 -3.69
N VAL A 342 0.18 12.06 -2.41
CA VAL A 342 -1.13 12.50 -1.93
C VAL A 342 -0.99 13.90 -1.33
N THR A 343 -1.87 14.83 -1.74
CA THR A 343 -1.96 16.16 -1.13
C THR A 343 -2.23 16.06 0.38
N LEU A 344 -1.58 16.89 1.18
CA LEU A 344 -1.83 16.99 2.62
C LEU A 344 -3.25 17.51 2.86
N LEU A 345 -3.98 16.90 3.80
CA LEU A 345 -5.36 17.31 4.05
C LEU A 345 -5.43 18.69 4.71
N PRO A 346 -6.55 19.41 4.57
CA PRO A 346 -6.81 20.61 5.34
C PRO A 346 -6.65 20.37 6.84
N ARG A 347 -5.95 21.27 7.51
CA ARG A 347 -5.68 21.21 8.95
C ARG A 347 -5.95 22.56 9.58
N ALA A 348 -6.65 22.56 10.70
CA ALA A 348 -6.89 23.77 11.49
C ALA A 348 -6.43 23.59 12.94
N SER A 349 -6.26 24.73 13.61
CA SER A 349 -5.80 24.76 15.00
C SER A 349 -6.87 24.20 15.93
N SER A 350 -6.48 23.34 16.86
CA SER A 350 -7.31 22.91 17.99
C SER A 350 -6.69 23.34 19.32
N ALA A 351 -7.42 23.16 20.42
CA ALA A 351 -6.89 23.48 21.76
C ALA A 351 -5.72 22.57 22.17
N LYS A 352 -5.65 21.35 21.61
CA LYS A 352 -4.59 20.37 21.89
C LYS A 352 -3.46 20.44 20.87
N GLU A 353 -3.77 20.80 19.64
CA GLU A 353 -2.82 20.89 18.53
C GLU A 353 -2.88 22.29 17.88
N PRO A 354 -2.20 23.29 18.46
CA PRO A 354 -2.09 24.63 17.89
C PRO A 354 -1.43 24.66 16.50
N TRP A 355 -2.19 25.01 15.45
CA TRP A 355 -1.69 25.13 14.08
C TRP A 355 -1.46 26.60 13.70
N SER A 356 -0.23 26.96 13.35
CA SER A 356 0.18 28.34 13.07
C SER A 356 0.01 28.73 11.60
N ALA A 357 -0.06 30.03 11.34
CA ALA A 357 -0.09 30.56 9.97
C ALA A 357 1.17 30.18 9.15
N ALA A 358 2.34 30.02 9.80
CA ALA A 358 3.55 29.59 9.13
C ALA A 358 3.48 28.11 8.70
N GLN A 359 2.90 27.24 9.53
CA GLN A 359 2.64 25.84 9.18
C GLN A 359 1.60 25.72 8.07
N GLN A 360 0.54 26.55 8.11
CA GLN A 360 -0.44 26.62 7.03
C GLN A 360 0.20 27.01 5.69
N ALA A 361 1.03 28.07 5.68
CA ALA A 361 1.75 28.48 4.48
C ALA A 361 2.72 27.39 3.96
N ALA A 362 3.36 26.63 4.86
CA ALA A 362 4.22 25.52 4.48
C ALA A 362 3.41 24.34 3.91
N LEU A 363 2.23 24.03 4.45
CA LEU A 363 1.33 23.02 3.90
C LEU A 363 0.91 23.41 2.48
N GLU A 364 0.51 24.65 2.27
CA GLU A 364 0.14 25.17 0.95
C GLU A 364 1.32 25.12 -0.02
N GLN A 365 2.52 25.49 0.42
CA GLN A 365 3.74 25.35 -0.39
C GLN A 365 3.96 23.89 -0.84
N VAL A 366 3.81 22.95 0.08
CA VAL A 366 4.01 21.52 -0.16
C VAL A 366 2.96 20.99 -1.15
N ASP A 367 1.68 21.29 -0.94
CA ASP A 367 0.60 20.84 -1.82
C ASP A 367 0.71 21.45 -3.23
N HIS A 368 1.08 22.73 -3.33
CA HIS A 368 1.35 23.35 -4.63
C HIS A 368 2.45 22.60 -5.38
N TRP A 369 3.54 22.23 -4.68
CA TRP A 369 4.64 21.49 -5.27
C TRP A 369 4.22 20.08 -5.69
N ILE A 370 3.43 19.37 -4.86
CA ILE A 370 2.87 18.04 -5.19
C ILE A 370 2.10 18.14 -6.51
N LEU A 371 1.20 19.11 -6.64
CA LEU A 371 0.29 19.24 -7.78
C LEU A 371 0.97 19.71 -9.07
N THR A 372 2.00 20.56 -8.99
CA THR A 372 2.51 21.29 -10.17
C THR A 372 3.90 20.89 -10.63
N SER A 373 4.72 20.29 -9.77
CA SER A 373 6.13 20.01 -10.08
C SER A 373 6.32 18.92 -11.14
N GLY A 374 5.37 17.98 -11.25
CA GLY A 374 5.52 16.76 -12.06
C GLY A 374 6.59 15.80 -11.51
N ALA A 375 6.98 15.93 -10.24
CA ALA A 375 8.02 15.10 -9.63
C ALA A 375 7.51 13.69 -9.26
N PHE A 376 6.28 13.57 -8.77
CA PHE A 376 5.61 12.28 -8.61
C PHE A 376 5.13 11.76 -9.97
N ASP A 377 5.04 10.44 -10.14
CA ASP A 377 4.53 9.87 -11.38
C ASP A 377 3.05 10.23 -11.57
N ARG A 378 2.27 10.24 -10.49
CA ARG A 378 0.89 10.73 -10.42
C ARG A 378 0.59 11.32 -9.04
N VAL A 379 -0.55 12.00 -8.93
CA VAL A 379 -1.00 12.63 -7.69
C VAL A 379 -2.46 12.27 -7.42
N LEU A 380 -2.77 11.96 -6.16
CA LEU A 380 -4.13 11.95 -5.64
C LEU A 380 -4.39 13.26 -4.90
N ASP A 381 -5.28 14.08 -5.44
CA ASP A 381 -5.77 15.30 -4.77
C ASP A 381 -6.94 14.95 -3.84
N LEU A 382 -6.58 14.45 -2.65
CA LEU A 382 -7.56 14.11 -1.62
C LEU A 382 -7.90 15.32 -0.74
N SER A 383 -7.07 16.36 -0.72
CA SER A 383 -7.31 17.55 0.10
C SER A 383 -8.55 18.29 -0.39
N ALA A 384 -8.72 18.42 -1.71
CA ALA A 384 -9.90 19.02 -2.31
C ALA A 384 -11.20 18.29 -1.97
N ALA A 385 -11.17 16.96 -1.88
CA ALA A 385 -12.35 16.13 -1.65
C ALA A 385 -12.94 16.32 -0.25
N VAL A 386 -12.08 16.53 0.76
CA VAL A 386 -12.49 16.62 2.17
C VAL A 386 -12.57 18.05 2.71
N ALA A 387 -12.18 19.05 1.92
CA ALA A 387 -12.20 20.45 2.31
C ALA A 387 -13.62 21.00 2.53
N ASP A 388 -13.75 22.03 3.37
CA ASP A 388 -15.02 22.73 3.61
C ASP A 388 -15.38 23.66 2.44
N VAL A 389 -15.88 23.05 1.37
CA VAL A 389 -16.28 23.69 0.11
C VAL A 389 -17.71 23.36 -0.29
N TYR A 390 -18.52 22.91 0.67
CA TYR A 390 -19.87 22.42 0.45
C TYR A 390 -20.89 23.17 1.29
N GLY A 391 -22.17 23.11 0.89
CA GLY A 391 -23.29 23.57 1.73
C GLY A 391 -23.37 25.08 1.93
N GLY A 392 -22.72 25.88 1.08
CA GLY A 392 -22.72 27.35 1.14
C GLY A 392 -21.58 27.95 1.98
N ALA A 393 -20.79 27.12 2.67
CA ALA A 393 -19.56 27.53 3.34
C ALA A 393 -18.37 27.48 2.37
N CYS A 394 -17.33 28.27 2.66
CA CYS A 394 -16.08 28.26 1.91
C CYS A 394 -14.89 28.53 2.83
N ALA A 395 -14.33 27.45 3.38
CA ALA A 395 -13.15 27.44 4.21
C ALA A 395 -12.23 26.28 3.78
N PRO A 396 -11.61 26.36 2.57
CA PRO A 396 -10.90 25.22 1.97
C PRO A 396 -9.66 24.76 2.76
N THR A 397 -9.18 25.56 3.73
CA THR A 397 -8.11 25.19 4.66
C THR A 397 -8.61 24.41 5.88
N GLN A 398 -9.90 24.08 5.94
CA GLN A 398 -10.52 23.28 7.00
C GLN A 398 -11.17 22.03 6.40
N LEU A 399 -11.27 20.97 7.20
CA LEU A 399 -12.09 19.81 6.86
C LEU A 399 -13.56 20.23 6.82
N TYR A 400 -14.31 19.70 5.86
CA TYR A 400 -15.77 19.84 5.86
C TYR A 400 -16.32 19.31 7.19
N PRO A 401 -17.18 20.05 7.91
CA PRO A 401 -17.61 19.64 9.25
C PRO A 401 -18.23 18.23 9.34
N ALA A 402 -18.85 17.73 8.27
CA ALA A 402 -19.39 16.37 8.27
C ALA A 402 -18.31 15.27 8.11
N TYR A 403 -17.11 15.65 7.68
CA TYR A 403 -15.95 14.79 7.50
C TYR A 403 -14.92 14.90 8.63
N ASP A 404 -14.98 15.96 9.44
CA ASP A 404 -14.09 16.17 10.58
C ASP A 404 -14.44 15.23 11.75
N SER A 405 -13.43 14.64 12.39
CA SER A 405 -13.60 13.89 13.65
C SER A 405 -13.83 14.80 14.86
N GLY A 406 -13.63 16.11 14.68
CA GLY A 406 -13.74 17.16 15.70
C GLY A 406 -12.40 17.60 16.26
N ASP A 407 -11.28 17.05 15.78
CA ASP A 407 -9.93 17.47 16.14
C ASP A 407 -9.29 18.41 15.11
N HIS A 408 -9.97 18.65 13.99
CA HIS A 408 -9.54 19.54 12.90
C HIS A 408 -8.28 19.06 12.15
N LEU A 409 -7.98 17.75 12.21
CA LEU A 409 -6.88 17.09 11.50
C LEU A 409 -7.34 15.77 10.86
N HIS A 410 -7.99 14.91 11.64
CA HIS A 410 -8.34 13.56 11.23
C HIS A 410 -9.74 13.50 10.64
N PRO A 411 -9.91 12.92 9.43
CA PRO A 411 -11.21 12.60 8.91
C PRO A 411 -11.91 11.52 9.75
N ASN A 412 -13.20 11.70 10.02
CA ASN A 412 -14.06 10.67 10.57
C ASN A 412 -14.39 9.58 9.52
N ALA A 413 -15.23 8.61 9.85
CA ALA A 413 -15.60 7.54 8.92
C ALA A 413 -16.20 8.03 7.58
N ALA A 414 -16.97 9.12 7.59
CA ALA A 414 -17.50 9.71 6.37
C ALA A 414 -16.38 10.39 5.55
N GLY A 415 -15.46 11.09 6.20
CA GLY A 415 -14.29 11.68 5.55
C GLY A 415 -13.37 10.64 4.93
N GLN A 416 -13.04 9.57 5.66
CA GLN A 416 -12.22 8.46 5.16
C GLN A 416 -12.88 7.73 3.97
N THR A 417 -14.20 7.55 4.00
CA THR A 417 -14.93 6.98 2.86
C THR A 417 -14.90 7.93 1.66
N THR A 418 -15.12 9.24 1.88
CA THR A 418 -15.03 10.25 0.82
C THR A 418 -13.64 10.28 0.17
N MET A 419 -12.57 10.13 0.95
CA MET A 419 -11.21 10.01 0.41
C MET A 419 -11.09 8.81 -0.53
N ALA A 420 -11.58 7.64 -0.12
CA ALA A 420 -11.59 6.45 -0.97
C ALA A 420 -12.44 6.63 -2.24
N ASP A 421 -13.57 7.32 -2.12
CA ASP A 421 -14.49 7.61 -3.23
C ASP A 421 -13.88 8.57 -4.26
N ALA A 422 -13.08 9.54 -3.78
CA ALA A 422 -12.41 10.55 -4.58
C ALA A 422 -11.18 10.04 -5.35
N VAL A 423 -10.68 8.84 -5.04
CA VAL A 423 -9.57 8.24 -5.78
C VAL A 423 -9.96 8.07 -7.26
N ASP A 424 -9.25 8.77 -8.14
CA ASP A 424 -9.28 8.51 -9.57
C ASP A 424 -8.57 7.18 -9.86
N PRO A 425 -9.28 6.14 -10.32
CA PRO A 425 -8.67 4.84 -10.56
C PRO A 425 -7.56 4.89 -11.61
N SER A 426 -7.59 5.84 -12.56
CA SER A 426 -6.56 5.96 -13.59
C SER A 426 -5.19 6.36 -13.02
N VAL A 427 -5.17 7.09 -11.89
CA VAL A 427 -3.94 7.44 -11.16
C VAL A 427 -3.24 6.18 -10.67
N LEU A 428 -4.00 5.22 -10.14
CA LEU A 428 -3.51 3.96 -9.59
C LEU A 428 -3.52 2.81 -10.61
N GLN A 429 -3.70 3.09 -11.90
CA GLN A 429 -3.78 2.06 -12.97
C GLN A 429 -4.86 1.00 -12.70
N LEU A 430 -5.96 1.41 -12.09
CA LEU A 430 -7.14 0.58 -11.88
C LEU A 430 -8.13 0.79 -13.03
N PRO A 431 -8.91 -0.24 -13.39
CA PRO A 431 -10.12 -0.05 -14.19
C PRO A 431 -11.06 0.97 -13.53
N ALA A 432 -11.96 1.56 -14.32
CA ALA A 432 -12.96 2.48 -13.81
C ALA A 432 -13.76 1.83 -12.67
N LEU A 433 -13.65 2.41 -11.47
CA LEU A 433 -14.36 1.95 -10.28
C LEU A 433 -15.85 2.28 -10.39
N PRO A 434 -16.76 1.42 -9.88
CA PRO A 434 -18.16 1.75 -9.82
C PRO A 434 -18.40 3.03 -9.02
N THR A 435 -19.37 3.82 -9.49
CA THR A 435 -19.84 4.98 -8.74
C THR A 435 -20.64 4.48 -7.53
N VAL A 436 -20.22 4.87 -6.34
CA VAL A 436 -20.94 4.61 -5.10
C VAL A 436 -21.66 5.88 -4.65
N ARG A 437 -22.73 5.70 -3.89
CA ARG A 437 -23.45 6.83 -3.30
C ARG A 437 -22.63 7.38 -2.14
N ALA A 438 -22.30 8.67 -2.18
CA ALA A 438 -21.64 9.35 -1.08
C ALA A 438 -22.44 9.20 0.23
N LEU A 439 -21.72 8.94 1.33
CA LEU A 439 -22.32 8.81 2.67
C LEU A 439 -22.95 10.11 3.15
N VAL A 440 -22.40 11.25 2.73
CA VAL A 440 -22.92 12.58 3.02
C VAL A 440 -23.32 13.24 1.72
N GLY A 441 -24.55 13.76 1.66
CA GLY A 441 -25.00 14.54 0.51
C GLY A 441 -24.32 15.91 0.52
N THR A 442 -23.41 16.13 -0.42
CA THR A 442 -22.71 17.40 -0.57
C THR A 442 -23.22 18.17 -1.79
N VAL A 443 -23.36 19.49 -1.63
CA VAL A 443 -23.64 20.43 -2.72
C VAL A 443 -22.46 21.40 -2.77
N PRO A 444 -21.66 21.41 -3.85
CA PRO A 444 -20.54 22.32 -3.98
C PRO A 444 -20.98 23.78 -3.81
N THR A 445 -20.22 24.54 -3.02
CA THR A 445 -20.42 25.99 -2.87
C THR A 445 -19.92 26.70 -4.14
N PRO A 446 -20.76 27.48 -4.85
CA PRO A 446 -20.34 28.16 -6.07
C PRO A 446 -19.12 29.06 -5.86
N GLY A 447 -18.09 28.89 -6.69
CA GLY A 447 -16.86 29.67 -6.62
C GLY A 447 -15.91 29.28 -5.48
N CYS A 448 -16.24 28.25 -4.70
CA CYS A 448 -15.34 27.67 -3.72
C CYS A 448 -14.68 26.41 -4.29
N HIS A 449 -13.35 26.37 -4.28
CA HIS A 449 -12.58 25.22 -4.74
C HIS A 449 -11.75 24.70 -3.57
N GLY A 450 -11.73 23.37 -3.42
CA GLY A 450 -10.83 22.72 -2.46
C GLY A 450 -9.47 22.59 -3.13
N GLY A 451 -8.40 23.03 -2.46
CA GLY A 451 -7.05 23.03 -3.02
C GLY A 451 -6.61 24.38 -3.62
N LEU A 452 -5.30 24.50 -3.85
CA LEU A 452 -4.67 25.68 -4.43
C LEU A 452 -5.00 25.72 -5.93
N GLY A 453 -5.99 26.55 -6.28
CA GLY A 453 -6.55 26.66 -7.63
C GLY A 453 -5.59 27.15 -8.71
#